data_AF-A0A382JJI6-F1
#
_entry.id   AF-A0A382JJI6-F1
#
_cell.length_a   1.000
_cell.length_b   1.000
_cell.length_c   1.000
_cell.angle_alpha   90.00
_cell.angle_beta   90.00
_cell.angle_gamma   90.00
#
_symmetry.space_group_name_H-M   'P 1'
#
loop_
_entity.id
_entity.type
_entity.pdbx_description
1 polymer ?
#
loop_
_entity_poly.entity_id
_entity_poly.type
_entity_poly.pdbx_seq_one_letter_code
_entity_poly.pdbx_strand_id
1 'polypeptide(L)'
;GIDTSRIYAGGSSAGAITAVNAAYINNESEIPDPIYDYVMEYGGLEGFSGNPGYNSEFYGIVNLCGAIGHYDWIELDDIPVVSVHGDEDTVVPYADDMVTLFGINLQVYGSYIIHQTMIDLGNQSALYTFEGEDHAPYGYSDAYMDLTINFTKEFMYDLVCEESQTAEISIYHQAYWNLVGLPLEVENSNVEILFPTANENTLFSYDQSYIQETYLENGIGYWLRFDNEGASTLAGEILNDITISLNADWNLITGISEDLYIYSATDPDGIIIENTLFGFSEGYFNTDTLIPGNGYWLRAFQNGEITLNSGSSRKVSAKDYDLTNRANSFKINGMELFFGIDIPSKERIHYSLPPKPPIPITDIRFSGDTKLCSTDECVIEVMSNKELLQFECVLNSDEVWELMDQSGNVTLCSGVQFLELNSYSESFVLRKSGSSILPH
;
A
#
# COMPACT_ATOMS: atom_id res chain seq x y z
N GLY A 1 -24.44 4.87 -6.19
CA GLY A 1 -23.78 5.96 -6.92
C GLY A 1 -23.27 5.42 -8.24
N ILE A 2 -22.32 6.09 -8.88
CA ILE A 2 -21.44 5.47 -9.89
C ILE A 2 -20.28 4.84 -9.12
N ASP A 3 -19.90 3.61 -9.43
CA ASP A 3 -18.68 3.00 -8.91
C ASP A 3 -17.49 3.51 -9.73
N THR A 4 -16.65 4.33 -9.11
CA THR A 4 -15.52 4.98 -9.77
C THR A 4 -14.32 4.06 -9.96
N SER A 5 -14.33 2.85 -9.37
CA SER A 5 -13.29 1.82 -9.59
C SER A 5 -13.52 1.01 -10.87
N ARG A 6 -14.75 1.02 -11.41
CA ARG A 6 -15.17 0.25 -12.58
C ARG A 6 -15.71 1.16 -13.68
N ILE A 7 -14.86 2.07 -14.13
CA ILE A 7 -15.12 2.91 -15.30
C ILE A 7 -14.76 2.14 -16.56
N TYR A 8 -15.58 2.23 -17.61
CA TYR A 8 -15.32 1.59 -18.89
C TYR A 8 -15.39 2.65 -19.99
N ALA A 9 -14.51 2.53 -20.98
CA ALA A 9 -14.47 3.43 -22.12
C ALA A 9 -14.84 2.69 -23.40
N GLY A 10 -15.32 3.41 -24.41
CA GLY A 10 -15.66 2.78 -25.67
C GLY A 10 -16.34 3.73 -26.63
N GLY A 11 -16.50 3.27 -27.85
CA GLY A 11 -17.11 4.07 -28.89
C GLY A 11 -17.20 3.32 -30.21
N SER A 12 -17.59 4.08 -31.23
CA SER A 12 -17.63 3.63 -32.62
C SER A 12 -16.68 4.47 -33.47
N SER A 13 -15.98 3.83 -34.40
CA SER A 13 -15.09 4.52 -35.36
C SER A 13 -14.06 5.38 -34.60
N ALA A 14 -14.00 6.69 -34.86
CA ALA A 14 -13.10 7.61 -34.16
C ALA A 14 -13.19 7.53 -32.62
N GLY A 15 -14.38 7.31 -32.04
CA GLY A 15 -14.51 7.16 -30.59
C GLY A 15 -13.89 5.87 -30.07
N ALA A 16 -13.92 4.80 -30.87
CA ALA A 16 -13.27 3.53 -30.56
C ALA A 16 -11.75 3.66 -30.66
N ILE A 17 -11.25 4.35 -31.70
CA ILE A 17 -9.84 4.71 -31.85
C ILE A 17 -9.38 5.49 -30.61
N THR A 18 -10.10 6.52 -30.19
CA THR A 18 -9.75 7.28 -28.97
C THR A 18 -9.65 6.37 -27.75
N ALA A 19 -10.65 5.51 -27.50
CA ALA A 19 -10.66 4.64 -26.34
C ALA A 19 -9.52 3.61 -26.34
N VAL A 20 -9.27 2.95 -27.47
CA VAL A 20 -8.19 1.95 -27.60
C VAL A 20 -6.81 2.58 -27.42
N ASN A 21 -6.57 3.75 -28.00
CA ASN A 21 -5.27 4.40 -27.88
C ASN A 21 -5.07 5.03 -26.49
N ALA A 22 -6.13 5.52 -25.85
CA ALA A 22 -6.06 5.99 -24.47
C ALA A 22 -5.81 4.86 -23.46
N ALA A 23 -6.19 3.63 -23.80
CA ALA A 23 -5.98 2.47 -22.94
C ALA A 23 -4.55 1.96 -22.97
N TYR A 24 -3.99 1.83 -24.18
CA TYR A 24 -2.76 1.08 -24.40
C TYR A 24 -1.53 1.95 -24.64
N ILE A 25 -1.68 3.27 -24.85
CA ILE A 25 -0.54 4.18 -24.80
C ILE A 25 -0.31 4.57 -23.34
N ASN A 26 0.71 4.03 -22.72
CA ASN A 26 1.03 4.28 -21.30
C ASN A 26 2.36 5.03 -21.11
N ASN A 27 3.11 5.26 -22.20
CA ASN A 27 4.41 5.93 -22.17
C ASN A 27 4.51 6.99 -23.27
N GLU A 28 4.98 8.20 -22.91
CA GLU A 28 5.16 9.29 -23.89
C GLU A 28 6.10 8.91 -25.05
N SER A 29 7.04 7.99 -24.82
CA SER A 29 7.94 7.50 -25.89
C SER A 29 7.25 6.65 -26.96
N GLU A 30 6.03 6.20 -26.71
CA GLU A 30 5.19 5.48 -27.67
C GLU A 30 4.46 6.41 -28.63
N ILE A 31 4.34 7.69 -28.27
CA ILE A 31 3.67 8.70 -29.09
C ILE A 31 4.40 8.80 -30.44
N PRO A 32 3.70 8.61 -31.57
CA PRO A 32 4.32 8.69 -32.89
C PRO A 32 5.00 10.05 -33.14
N ASP A 33 6.23 10.01 -33.68
CA ASP A 33 7.03 11.20 -34.01
C ASP A 33 6.26 12.35 -34.68
N PRO A 34 5.35 12.10 -35.66
CA PRO A 34 4.62 13.20 -36.34
C PRO A 34 3.68 14.00 -35.43
N ILE A 35 3.27 13.45 -34.28
CA ILE A 35 2.35 14.09 -33.34
C ILE A 35 2.97 14.33 -31.96
N TYR A 36 4.21 13.89 -31.72
CA TYR A 36 4.90 14.00 -30.44
C TYR A 36 4.89 15.44 -29.89
N ASP A 37 5.41 16.39 -30.67
CA ASP A 37 5.49 17.80 -30.24
C ASP A 37 4.10 18.39 -29.93
N TYR A 38 3.08 17.99 -30.69
CA TYR A 38 1.71 18.43 -30.46
C TYR A 38 1.20 17.88 -29.12
N VAL A 39 1.30 16.58 -28.87
CA VAL A 39 0.82 15.97 -27.60
C VAL A 39 1.53 16.60 -26.40
N MET A 40 2.85 16.80 -26.50
CA MET A 40 3.63 17.45 -25.44
C MET A 40 3.25 18.92 -25.23
N GLU A 41 2.90 19.66 -26.29
CA GLU A 41 2.39 21.04 -26.18
C GLU A 41 1.04 21.11 -25.42
N TYR A 42 0.30 20.01 -25.34
CA TYR A 42 -1.00 19.95 -24.67
C TYR A 42 -1.00 19.21 -23.33
N GLY A 43 0.18 18.87 -22.79
CA GLY A 43 0.33 18.30 -21.44
C GLY A 43 0.57 16.80 -21.40
N GLY A 44 1.09 16.21 -22.49
CA GLY A 44 1.36 14.78 -22.56
C GLY A 44 0.07 13.96 -22.66
N LEU A 45 0.12 12.71 -22.19
CA LEU A 45 -1.04 11.80 -22.23
C LEU A 45 -2.20 12.26 -21.33
N GLU A 46 -1.88 12.83 -20.17
CA GLU A 46 -2.87 13.35 -19.21
C GLU A 46 -3.50 14.68 -19.65
N GLY A 47 -2.76 15.45 -20.44
CA GLY A 47 -3.17 16.75 -20.91
C GLY A 47 -3.24 17.85 -19.82
N PHE A 48 -3.56 19.08 -20.22
CA PHE A 48 -3.76 20.20 -19.29
C PHE A 48 -5.22 20.38 -18.83
N SER A 49 -6.14 19.63 -19.43
CA SER A 49 -7.56 19.70 -19.13
C SER A 49 -8.01 18.42 -18.44
N GLY A 50 -8.23 18.50 -17.14
CA GLY A 50 -8.66 17.38 -16.30
C GLY A 50 -9.02 17.86 -14.91
N ASN A 51 -9.34 16.93 -14.01
CA ASN A 51 -9.49 17.23 -12.59
C ASN A 51 -8.25 16.69 -11.88
N PRO A 52 -7.29 17.55 -11.46
CA PRO A 52 -6.10 17.11 -10.75
C PRO A 52 -6.46 16.25 -9.54
N GLY A 53 -5.81 15.10 -9.39
CA GLY A 53 -6.04 14.14 -8.31
C GLY A 53 -7.10 13.06 -8.60
N TYR A 54 -7.69 13.03 -9.79
CA TYR A 54 -8.61 11.97 -10.20
C TYR A 54 -7.96 11.06 -11.26
N ASN A 55 -8.25 9.77 -11.19
CA ASN A 55 -7.71 8.75 -12.09
C ASN A 55 -8.26 8.91 -13.53
N SER A 56 -7.40 8.74 -14.53
CA SER A 56 -7.70 8.71 -15.97
C SER A 56 -7.84 7.28 -16.53
N GLU A 57 -7.49 6.26 -15.74
CA GLU A 57 -7.59 4.84 -16.08
C GLU A 57 -9.03 4.32 -16.12
N PHE A 58 -9.24 3.22 -16.86
CA PHE A 58 -10.52 2.53 -16.97
C PHE A 58 -10.31 1.02 -17.10
N TYR A 59 -11.32 0.25 -16.72
CA TYR A 59 -11.26 -1.18 -16.45
C TYR A 59 -11.54 -2.07 -17.67
N GLY A 60 -11.93 -1.47 -18.81
CA GLY A 60 -12.16 -2.22 -20.04
C GLY A 60 -12.72 -1.39 -21.18
N ILE A 61 -12.69 -1.98 -22.38
CA ILE A 61 -12.93 -1.28 -23.64
C ILE A 61 -14.04 -1.93 -24.47
N VAL A 62 -14.97 -1.11 -24.97
CA VAL A 62 -15.89 -1.48 -26.07
C VAL A 62 -15.43 -0.81 -27.37
N ASN A 63 -14.79 -1.60 -28.24
CA ASN A 63 -14.16 -1.17 -29.49
C ASN A 63 -15.03 -1.51 -30.71
N LEU A 64 -15.86 -0.57 -31.19
CA LEU A 64 -16.69 -0.79 -32.37
C LEU A 64 -16.03 -0.16 -33.61
N CYS A 65 -15.45 -0.99 -34.48
CA CYS A 65 -14.73 -0.56 -35.70
C CYS A 65 -13.62 0.47 -35.42
N GLY A 66 -12.78 0.22 -34.40
CA GLY A 66 -11.62 1.05 -34.07
C GLY A 66 -10.28 0.39 -34.40
N ALA A 67 -9.21 1.14 -34.17
CA ALA A 67 -7.84 0.76 -34.47
C ALA A 67 -6.84 1.37 -33.47
N ILE A 68 -5.70 0.72 -33.30
CA ILE A 68 -4.55 1.16 -32.51
C ILE A 68 -3.44 1.65 -33.44
N GLY A 69 -2.65 2.65 -33.01
CA GLY A 69 -1.52 3.13 -33.79
C GLY A 69 -0.38 2.12 -33.93
N HIS A 70 -0.09 1.35 -32.86
CA HIS A 70 0.85 0.24 -32.93
C HIS A 70 0.43 -0.90 -32.00
N TYR A 71 0.54 -2.15 -32.45
CA TYR A 71 0.13 -3.31 -31.64
C TYR A 71 1.09 -3.59 -30.47
N ASP A 72 2.40 -3.24 -30.60
CA ASP A 72 3.38 -3.38 -29.50
C ASP A 72 3.12 -2.45 -28.29
N TRP A 73 2.11 -1.57 -28.36
CA TRP A 73 1.65 -0.81 -27.19
C TRP A 73 0.79 -1.68 -26.24
N ILE A 74 0.33 -2.83 -26.72
CA ILE A 74 -0.39 -3.80 -25.89
C ILE A 74 0.65 -4.64 -25.14
N GLU A 75 0.57 -4.62 -23.81
CA GLU A 75 1.48 -5.31 -22.89
C GLU A 75 0.77 -6.48 -22.16
N LEU A 76 1.52 -7.34 -21.49
CA LEU A 76 0.94 -8.38 -20.62
C LEU A 76 0.15 -7.73 -19.48
N ASP A 77 -0.99 -8.31 -19.12
CA ASP A 77 -1.92 -7.85 -18.06
C ASP A 77 -2.66 -6.54 -18.38
N ASP A 78 -2.68 -6.14 -19.65
CA ASP A 78 -3.46 -4.99 -20.13
C ASP A 78 -4.98 -5.20 -20.04
N ILE A 79 -5.70 -4.08 -19.91
CA ILE A 79 -7.15 -4.07 -19.70
C ILE A 79 -7.92 -4.76 -20.85
N PRO A 80 -9.02 -5.46 -20.54
CA PRO A 80 -9.79 -6.24 -21.50
C PRO A 80 -10.45 -5.40 -22.61
N VAL A 81 -10.58 -5.98 -23.81
CA VAL A 81 -11.27 -5.35 -24.95
C VAL A 81 -12.24 -6.28 -25.66
N VAL A 82 -13.49 -5.84 -25.83
CA VAL A 82 -14.42 -6.43 -26.78
C VAL A 82 -14.52 -5.60 -28.03
N SER A 83 -14.35 -6.27 -29.18
CA SER A 83 -14.35 -5.64 -30.49
C SER A 83 -15.45 -6.19 -31.40
N VAL A 84 -15.99 -5.30 -32.24
CA VAL A 84 -16.89 -5.67 -33.34
C VAL A 84 -16.49 -4.91 -34.59
N HIS A 85 -16.27 -5.60 -35.72
CA HIS A 85 -15.68 -5.01 -36.91
C HIS A 85 -16.10 -5.77 -38.17
N GLY A 86 -16.36 -5.06 -39.28
CA GLY A 86 -16.50 -5.67 -40.61
C GLY A 86 -15.13 -6.02 -41.20
N ASP A 87 -15.01 -7.15 -41.90
CA ASP A 87 -13.74 -7.58 -42.51
C ASP A 87 -13.44 -6.91 -43.86
N GLU A 88 -14.45 -6.29 -44.49
CA GLU A 88 -14.32 -5.47 -45.70
C GLU A 88 -14.41 -3.96 -45.39
N ASP A 89 -14.12 -3.56 -44.15
CA ASP A 89 -14.14 -2.14 -43.71
C ASP A 89 -13.14 -1.28 -44.51
N THR A 90 -13.70 -0.32 -45.26
CA THR A 90 -12.95 0.59 -46.14
C THR A 90 -12.58 1.91 -45.47
N VAL A 91 -13.00 2.14 -44.23
CA VAL A 91 -12.79 3.38 -43.48
C VAL A 91 -11.75 3.20 -42.38
N VAL A 92 -11.90 2.15 -41.57
CA VAL A 92 -10.95 1.76 -40.53
C VAL A 92 -10.48 0.35 -40.85
N PRO A 93 -9.17 0.09 -41.00
CA PRO A 93 -8.70 -1.24 -41.38
C PRO A 93 -9.14 -2.30 -40.37
N TYR A 94 -9.63 -3.45 -40.85
CA TYR A 94 -9.95 -4.60 -40.00
C TYR A 94 -8.70 -5.25 -39.40
N ALA A 95 -7.67 -5.45 -40.23
CA ALA A 95 -6.38 -6.02 -39.84
C ALA A 95 -5.32 -4.92 -39.69
N ASP A 96 -4.71 -4.48 -40.80
CA ASP A 96 -3.75 -3.39 -40.80
C ASP A 96 -3.76 -2.69 -42.16
N ASP A 97 -3.64 -1.36 -42.17
CA ASP A 97 -3.41 -0.57 -43.38
C ASP A 97 -2.90 0.83 -43.00
N MET A 98 -2.41 1.55 -43.99
CA MET A 98 -2.08 2.96 -43.90
C MET A 98 -3.34 3.81 -44.06
N VAL A 99 -3.67 4.61 -43.04
CA VAL A 99 -4.77 5.58 -43.07
C VAL A 99 -4.24 7.00 -43.14
N THR A 100 -4.96 7.89 -43.85
CA THR A 100 -4.65 9.32 -43.86
C THR A 100 -5.56 10.06 -42.89
N LEU A 101 -5.00 10.47 -41.74
CA LEU A 101 -5.69 11.25 -40.72
C LEU A 101 -5.11 12.67 -40.68
N PHE A 102 -5.94 13.68 -40.89
CA PHE A 102 -5.54 15.10 -40.87
C PHE A 102 -4.33 15.45 -41.78
N GLY A 103 -4.16 14.71 -42.89
CA GLY A 103 -3.03 14.88 -43.81
C GLY A 103 -1.75 14.16 -43.41
N ILE A 104 -1.78 13.38 -42.33
CA ILE A 104 -0.70 12.51 -41.87
C ILE A 104 -1.06 11.06 -42.26
N ASN A 105 -0.14 10.37 -42.92
CA ASN A 105 -0.29 8.94 -43.19
C ASN A 105 0.26 8.17 -42.00
N LEU A 106 -0.59 7.40 -41.34
CA LEU A 106 -0.25 6.57 -40.19
C LEU A 106 -0.58 5.11 -40.50
N GLN A 107 0.35 4.21 -40.16
CA GLN A 107 0.01 2.81 -40.06
C GLN A 107 -0.89 2.64 -38.85
N VAL A 108 -1.98 1.90 -39.01
CA VAL A 108 -2.85 1.52 -37.90
C VAL A 108 -3.20 0.05 -37.99
N TYR A 109 -3.61 -0.50 -36.86
CA TYR A 109 -3.94 -1.90 -36.69
C TYR A 109 -5.35 -2.02 -36.12
N GLY A 110 -6.22 -2.66 -36.88
CA GLY A 110 -7.62 -2.86 -36.56
C GLY A 110 -7.88 -3.90 -35.49
N SER A 111 -9.17 -4.16 -35.28
CA SER A 111 -9.65 -5.07 -34.26
C SER A 111 -9.10 -6.50 -34.39
N TYR A 112 -8.78 -6.98 -35.60
CA TYR A 112 -8.19 -8.31 -35.77
C TYR A 112 -6.81 -8.42 -35.15
N ILE A 113 -5.92 -7.46 -35.43
CA ILE A 113 -4.56 -7.44 -34.90
C ILE A 113 -4.57 -7.13 -33.39
N ILE A 114 -5.43 -6.21 -32.94
CA ILE A 114 -5.63 -5.95 -31.51
C ILE A 114 -6.02 -7.26 -30.80
N HIS A 115 -7.01 -7.98 -31.31
CA HIS A 115 -7.47 -9.23 -30.71
C HIS A 115 -6.36 -10.29 -30.69
N GLN A 116 -5.66 -10.50 -31.80
CA GLN A 116 -4.59 -11.50 -31.86
C GLN A 116 -3.47 -11.19 -30.87
N THR A 117 -3.08 -9.92 -30.78
CA THR A 117 -2.02 -9.47 -29.85
C THR A 117 -2.42 -9.69 -28.40
N MET A 118 -3.65 -9.30 -28.03
CA MET A 118 -4.18 -9.54 -26.68
C MET A 118 -4.16 -11.03 -26.32
N ILE A 119 -4.62 -11.90 -27.21
CA ILE A 119 -4.64 -13.35 -26.98
C ILE A 119 -3.22 -13.94 -26.88
N ASP A 120 -2.29 -13.49 -27.72
CA ASP A 120 -0.91 -13.98 -27.71
C ASP A 120 -0.16 -13.60 -26.42
N LEU A 121 -0.53 -12.47 -25.81
CA LEU A 121 -0.01 -12.03 -24.50
C LEU A 121 -0.71 -12.69 -23.31
N GLY A 122 -1.88 -13.32 -23.52
CA GLY A 122 -2.68 -13.92 -22.45
C GLY A 122 -3.71 -12.96 -21.82
N ASN A 123 -3.92 -11.79 -22.42
CA ASN A 123 -4.92 -10.83 -21.99
C ASN A 123 -6.33 -11.25 -22.44
N GLN A 124 -7.34 -10.65 -21.81
CA GLN A 124 -8.74 -10.92 -22.13
C GLN A 124 -9.20 -10.11 -23.36
N SER A 125 -9.65 -10.81 -24.41
CA SER A 125 -10.22 -10.15 -25.59
C SER A 125 -11.30 -10.99 -26.26
N ALA A 126 -12.30 -10.32 -26.84
CA ALA A 126 -13.29 -10.94 -27.71
C ALA A 126 -13.46 -10.12 -28.98
N LEU A 127 -13.62 -10.78 -30.13
CA LEU A 127 -13.84 -10.14 -31.43
C LEU A 127 -15.01 -10.79 -32.17
N TYR A 128 -16.00 -9.99 -32.55
CA TYR A 128 -17.01 -10.39 -33.53
C TYR A 128 -16.69 -9.78 -34.90
N THR A 129 -16.61 -10.63 -35.91
CA THR A 129 -16.34 -10.22 -37.30
C THR A 129 -17.63 -10.29 -38.12
N PHE A 130 -18.00 -9.18 -38.74
CA PHE A 130 -19.07 -9.13 -39.73
C PHE A 130 -18.49 -9.43 -41.12
N GLU A 131 -18.54 -10.71 -41.51
CA GLU A 131 -17.99 -11.20 -42.78
C GLU A 131 -18.72 -10.59 -43.99
N GLY A 132 -17.96 -10.00 -44.92
CA GLY A 132 -18.44 -9.33 -46.13
C GLY A 132 -19.07 -7.95 -45.87
N GLU A 133 -18.91 -7.38 -44.67
CA GLU A 133 -19.50 -6.09 -44.32
C GLU A 133 -18.43 -4.98 -44.22
N ASP A 134 -18.83 -3.79 -44.65
CA ASP A 134 -18.03 -2.56 -44.60
C ASP A 134 -18.17 -1.87 -43.21
N HIS A 135 -17.73 -0.63 -43.09
CA HIS A 135 -17.68 0.13 -41.85
C HIS A 135 -19.00 0.24 -41.08
N ALA A 136 -18.94 -0.03 -39.77
CA ALA A 136 -20.01 0.17 -38.80
C ALA A 136 -21.39 -0.41 -39.23
N PRO A 137 -21.48 -1.74 -39.46
CA PRO A 137 -22.68 -2.38 -40.00
C PRO A 137 -23.93 -2.24 -39.12
N TYR A 138 -23.74 -2.13 -37.81
CA TYR A 138 -24.78 -1.82 -36.83
C TYR A 138 -25.41 -0.43 -37.01
N GLY A 139 -24.80 0.48 -37.77
CA GLY A 139 -25.34 1.81 -38.04
C GLY A 139 -26.51 1.83 -39.03
N TYR A 140 -26.67 0.79 -39.85
CA TYR A 140 -27.70 0.72 -40.90
C TYR A 140 -28.57 -0.54 -40.86
N SER A 141 -28.35 -1.45 -39.90
CA SER A 141 -29.11 -2.70 -39.75
C SER A 141 -29.45 -2.97 -38.29
N ASP A 142 -30.75 -3.02 -37.97
CA ASP A 142 -31.24 -3.35 -36.63
C ASP A 142 -30.77 -4.74 -36.18
N ALA A 143 -30.68 -5.71 -37.11
CA ALA A 143 -30.20 -7.05 -36.79
C ALA A 143 -28.72 -7.06 -36.41
N TYR A 144 -27.90 -6.22 -37.05
CA TYR A 144 -26.49 -6.08 -36.71
C TYR A 144 -26.30 -5.29 -35.42
N MET A 145 -27.17 -4.32 -35.14
CA MET A 145 -27.22 -3.64 -33.84
C MET A 145 -27.56 -4.61 -32.71
N ASP A 146 -28.61 -5.42 -32.86
CA ASP A 146 -29.01 -6.43 -31.86
C ASP A 146 -27.88 -7.42 -31.58
N LEU A 147 -27.17 -7.86 -32.63
CA LEU A 147 -26.03 -8.75 -32.50
C LEU A 147 -24.86 -8.09 -31.79
N THR A 148 -24.53 -6.84 -32.16
CA THR A 148 -23.47 -6.05 -31.52
C THR A 148 -23.75 -5.91 -30.03
N ILE A 149 -24.98 -5.49 -29.67
CA ILE A 149 -25.40 -5.34 -28.27
C ILE A 149 -25.25 -6.66 -27.51
N ASN A 150 -25.77 -7.76 -28.06
CA ASN A 150 -25.74 -9.05 -27.36
C ASN A 150 -24.31 -9.56 -27.17
N PHE A 151 -23.48 -9.50 -28.21
CA PHE A 151 -22.10 -9.95 -28.14
C PHE A 151 -21.28 -9.12 -27.16
N THR A 152 -21.35 -7.79 -27.25
CA THR A 152 -20.62 -6.92 -26.31
C THR A 152 -21.15 -7.07 -24.90
N LYS A 153 -22.46 -7.25 -24.72
CA LYS A 153 -23.06 -7.45 -23.41
C LYS A 153 -22.56 -8.73 -22.74
N GLU A 154 -22.44 -9.84 -23.47
CA GLU A 154 -21.99 -11.10 -22.88
C GLU A 154 -20.56 -10.97 -22.34
N PHE A 155 -19.64 -10.38 -23.11
CA PHE A 155 -18.28 -10.12 -22.64
C PHE A 155 -18.25 -9.12 -21.48
N MET A 156 -18.96 -8.01 -21.62
CA MET A 156 -18.98 -6.95 -20.59
C MET A 156 -19.72 -7.38 -19.34
N TYR A 157 -20.62 -8.36 -19.39
CA TYR A 157 -21.31 -8.84 -18.21
C TYR A 157 -20.33 -9.45 -17.22
N ASP A 158 -19.40 -10.28 -17.70
CA ASP A 158 -18.39 -10.88 -16.82
C ASP A 158 -17.39 -9.85 -16.30
N LEU A 159 -17.14 -8.74 -17.01
CA LEU A 159 -16.27 -7.67 -16.51
C LEU A 159 -16.97 -6.73 -15.53
N VAL A 160 -18.18 -6.31 -15.88
CA VAL A 160 -18.98 -5.35 -15.08
C VAL A 160 -19.55 -6.04 -13.85
N CYS A 161 -19.97 -7.29 -14.01
CA CYS A 161 -20.58 -8.12 -13.00
C CYS A 161 -19.68 -9.27 -12.58
N GLU A 162 -18.36 -9.22 -12.87
CA GLU A 162 -17.39 -10.10 -12.22
C GLU A 162 -17.74 -10.05 -10.75
N GLU A 163 -18.16 -11.19 -10.19
CA GLU A 163 -18.47 -11.29 -8.78
C GLU A 163 -17.26 -10.72 -8.07
N SER A 164 -17.46 -9.66 -7.27
CA SER A 164 -16.40 -9.09 -6.45
C SER A 164 -15.59 -10.24 -5.90
N GLN A 165 -14.32 -10.34 -6.30
CA GLN A 165 -13.56 -11.55 -6.04
C GLN A 165 -13.58 -11.74 -4.54
N THR A 166 -14.20 -12.81 -4.06
CA THR A 166 -14.29 -13.06 -2.63
C THR A 166 -13.07 -13.86 -2.22
N ALA A 167 -12.52 -13.51 -1.07
CA ALA A 167 -11.40 -14.22 -0.47
C ALA A 167 -11.70 -14.58 0.97
N GLU A 168 -11.02 -15.62 1.45
CA GLU A 168 -10.92 -15.93 2.87
C GLU A 168 -9.50 -15.67 3.34
N ILE A 169 -9.32 -14.74 4.29
CA ILE A 169 -8.02 -14.38 4.87
C ILE A 169 -7.99 -14.82 6.33
N SER A 170 -7.02 -15.66 6.68
CA SER A 170 -6.78 -16.06 8.07
C SER A 170 -5.85 -15.08 8.77
N ILE A 171 -6.36 -14.43 9.83
CA ILE A 171 -5.61 -13.55 10.71
C ILE A 171 -5.19 -14.32 11.94
N TYR A 172 -3.88 -14.46 12.11
CA TYR A 172 -3.29 -15.09 13.29
C TYR A 172 -3.09 -14.05 14.40
N HIS A 173 -3.42 -14.41 15.62
CA HIS A 173 -3.28 -13.55 16.79
C HIS A 173 -2.61 -14.29 17.94
N GLN A 174 -1.89 -13.55 18.78
CA GLN A 174 -1.29 -14.05 20.01
C GLN A 174 -2.20 -13.79 21.22
N ALA A 175 -1.85 -14.36 22.37
CA ALA A 175 -2.47 -13.97 23.63
C ALA A 175 -2.18 -12.50 23.95
N TYR A 176 -3.09 -11.85 24.66
CA TYR A 176 -3.10 -10.42 24.98
C TYR A 176 -3.36 -9.53 23.76
N TRP A 177 -2.69 -8.38 23.68
CA TRP A 177 -3.00 -7.30 22.76
C TRP A 177 -2.32 -7.51 21.41
N ASN A 178 -3.10 -7.37 20.33
CA ASN A 178 -2.66 -7.51 18.95
C ASN A 178 -3.09 -6.28 18.15
N LEU A 179 -2.33 -5.95 17.12
CA LEU A 179 -2.75 -4.98 16.11
C LEU A 179 -3.45 -5.70 14.97
N VAL A 180 -4.70 -5.37 14.72
CA VAL A 180 -5.56 -5.98 13.70
C VAL A 180 -6.16 -4.91 12.79
N GLY A 181 -6.66 -5.33 11.64
CA GLY A 181 -7.43 -4.47 10.74
C GLY A 181 -8.33 -5.27 9.83
N LEU A 182 -9.00 -4.57 8.92
CA LEU A 182 -9.99 -5.13 8.01
C LEU A 182 -9.46 -5.11 6.56
N PRO A 183 -8.98 -6.26 6.03
CA PRO A 183 -8.37 -6.32 4.70
C PRO A 183 -9.37 -6.58 3.57
N LEU A 184 -10.65 -6.81 3.89
CA LEU A 184 -11.71 -7.19 2.96
C LEU A 184 -12.92 -6.28 3.19
N GLU A 185 -13.72 -6.08 2.15
CA GLU A 185 -15.06 -5.50 2.29
C GLU A 185 -16.01 -6.61 2.77
N VAL A 186 -16.53 -6.48 3.98
CA VAL A 186 -17.33 -7.53 4.64
C VAL A 186 -18.78 -7.08 4.81
N GLU A 187 -19.73 -8.03 4.76
CA GLU A 187 -21.14 -7.72 4.99
C GLU A 187 -21.42 -7.16 6.39
N ASN A 188 -20.63 -7.58 7.39
CA ASN A 188 -20.79 -7.16 8.76
C ASN A 188 -19.43 -7.03 9.46
N SER A 189 -19.02 -5.80 9.72
CA SER A 189 -17.73 -5.49 10.33
C SER A 189 -17.74 -5.49 11.87
N ASN A 190 -18.77 -6.02 12.50
CA ASN A 190 -18.83 -6.13 13.95
C ASN A 190 -17.73 -7.07 14.48
N VAL A 191 -16.97 -6.60 15.47
CA VAL A 191 -15.82 -7.35 16.02
C VAL A 191 -16.19 -8.71 16.61
N GLU A 192 -17.39 -8.86 17.19
CA GLU A 192 -17.85 -10.14 17.76
C GLU A 192 -18.13 -11.20 16.69
N ILE A 193 -18.39 -10.76 15.45
CA ILE A 193 -18.61 -11.64 14.30
C ILE A 193 -17.28 -11.98 13.63
N LEU A 194 -16.45 -10.96 13.40
CA LEU A 194 -15.17 -11.10 12.71
C LEU A 194 -14.11 -11.81 13.57
N PHE A 195 -14.12 -11.56 14.87
CA PHE A 195 -13.15 -12.10 15.84
C PHE A 195 -13.89 -12.69 17.05
N PRO A 196 -14.59 -13.83 16.91
CA PRO A 196 -15.47 -14.38 17.94
C PRO A 196 -14.74 -14.84 19.21
N THR A 197 -13.41 -14.99 19.15
CA THR A 197 -12.55 -15.34 20.29
C THR A 197 -11.91 -14.13 20.97
N ALA A 198 -12.17 -12.91 20.48
CA ALA A 198 -11.67 -11.69 21.10
C ALA A 198 -12.41 -11.39 22.41
N ASN A 199 -11.71 -10.74 23.34
CA ASN A 199 -12.30 -10.29 24.59
C ASN A 199 -13.27 -9.13 24.32
N GLU A 200 -14.47 -9.19 24.89
CA GLU A 200 -15.49 -8.14 24.76
C GLU A 200 -14.95 -6.76 25.18
N ASN A 201 -15.38 -5.70 24.48
CA ASN A 201 -15.02 -4.31 24.77
C ASN A 201 -13.51 -4.03 24.71
N THR A 202 -12.77 -4.74 23.85
CA THR A 202 -11.32 -4.54 23.69
C THR A 202 -10.89 -4.07 22.30
N LEU A 203 -11.82 -3.74 21.40
CA LEU A 203 -11.48 -3.09 20.14
C LEU A 203 -11.21 -1.60 20.38
N PHE A 204 -10.00 -1.14 20.10
CA PHE A 204 -9.62 0.26 20.25
C PHE A 204 -8.96 0.83 18.99
N SER A 205 -9.53 1.90 18.43
CA SER A 205 -8.88 2.75 17.44
C SER A 205 -8.03 3.82 18.14
N TYR A 206 -7.32 4.64 17.35
CA TYR A 206 -6.53 5.75 17.87
C TYR A 206 -6.80 7.06 17.13
N ASP A 207 -7.26 8.07 17.86
CA ASP A 207 -7.29 9.48 17.44
C ASP A 207 -6.82 10.32 18.63
N GLN A 208 -5.51 10.59 18.68
CA GLN A 208 -4.77 11.26 19.77
C GLN A 208 -4.85 10.53 21.13
N SER A 209 -5.81 9.64 21.31
CA SER A 209 -6.11 8.79 22.45
C SER A 209 -6.81 7.53 21.95
N TYR A 210 -6.85 6.50 22.79
CA TYR A 210 -7.55 5.26 22.45
C TYR A 210 -9.06 5.45 22.58
N ILE A 211 -9.79 5.10 21.51
CA ILE A 211 -11.24 5.18 21.44
C ILE A 211 -11.77 3.77 21.31
N GLN A 212 -12.71 3.39 22.19
CA GLN A 212 -13.32 2.06 22.14
C GLN A 212 -14.32 1.99 20.99
N GLU A 213 -14.21 0.96 20.17
CA GLU A 213 -15.04 0.75 18.99
C GLU A 213 -15.83 -0.57 19.07
N THR A 214 -16.75 -0.75 18.12
CA THR A 214 -17.55 -1.99 17.99
C THR A 214 -17.55 -2.56 16.57
N TYR A 215 -17.24 -1.72 15.58
CA TYR A 215 -17.12 -2.08 14.17
C TYR A 215 -15.73 -1.74 13.69
N LEU A 216 -15.19 -2.57 12.81
CA LEU A 216 -13.98 -2.26 12.07
C LEU A 216 -14.34 -1.48 10.80
N GLU A 217 -13.48 -0.55 10.43
CA GLU A 217 -13.52 0.20 9.18
C GLU A 217 -12.24 -0.09 8.40
N ASN A 218 -12.36 -0.23 7.08
CA ASN A 218 -11.20 -0.42 6.21
C ASN A 218 -10.24 0.79 6.32
N GLY A 219 -8.94 0.51 6.21
CA GLY A 219 -7.89 1.54 6.34
C GLY A 219 -7.55 1.95 7.77
N ILE A 220 -8.41 1.67 8.75
CA ILE A 220 -8.15 1.92 10.17
C ILE A 220 -7.56 0.66 10.82
N GLY A 221 -6.49 0.83 11.58
CA GLY A 221 -5.92 -0.21 12.42
C GLY A 221 -6.49 -0.15 13.85
N TYR A 222 -6.49 -1.28 14.54
CA TYR A 222 -7.07 -1.40 15.86
C TYR A 222 -6.19 -2.23 16.79
N TRP A 223 -6.22 -1.89 18.08
CA TRP A 223 -5.88 -2.84 19.14
C TRP A 223 -7.04 -3.78 19.40
N LEU A 224 -6.75 -5.06 19.54
CA LEU A 224 -7.73 -6.08 19.95
C LEU A 224 -7.08 -7.09 20.89
N ARG A 225 -7.80 -7.53 21.92
CA ARG A 225 -7.26 -8.44 22.94
C ARG A 225 -7.85 -9.85 22.83
N PHE A 226 -6.99 -10.85 23.02
CA PHE A 226 -7.35 -12.26 23.08
C PHE A 226 -6.80 -12.91 24.35
N ASP A 227 -7.45 -13.96 24.87
CA ASP A 227 -6.93 -14.72 26.02
C ASP A 227 -5.85 -15.73 25.61
N ASN A 228 -5.91 -16.23 24.37
CA ASN A 228 -5.00 -17.26 23.86
C ASN A 228 -4.58 -16.94 22.42
N GLU A 229 -3.45 -17.52 22.01
CA GLU A 229 -3.09 -17.56 20.59
C GLU A 229 -4.15 -18.33 19.77
N GLY A 230 -4.31 -17.94 18.51
CA GLY A 230 -5.30 -18.53 17.63
C GLY A 230 -5.34 -17.85 16.26
N ALA A 231 -6.43 -18.09 15.54
CA ALA A 231 -6.69 -17.44 14.28
C ALA A 231 -8.20 -17.18 14.11
N SER A 232 -8.53 -16.13 13.37
CA SER A 232 -9.87 -15.85 12.85
C SER A 232 -9.81 -15.81 11.33
N THR A 233 -10.79 -16.41 10.65
CA THR A 233 -10.89 -16.34 9.18
C THR A 233 -11.95 -15.33 8.82
N LEU A 234 -11.55 -14.29 8.09
CA LEU A 234 -12.45 -13.30 7.51
C LEU A 234 -12.81 -13.73 6.09
N ALA A 235 -14.08 -13.58 5.71
CA ALA A 235 -14.56 -13.78 4.35
C ALA A 235 -15.24 -12.51 3.87
N GLY A 236 -14.94 -12.08 2.65
CA GLY A 236 -15.46 -10.83 2.09
C GLY A 236 -14.95 -10.60 0.68
N GLU A 237 -15.31 -9.45 0.11
CA GLU A 237 -14.84 -9.01 -1.19
C GLU A 237 -13.41 -8.46 -1.06
N ILE A 238 -12.56 -8.78 -2.04
CA ILE A 238 -11.19 -8.29 -2.13
C ILE A 238 -11.19 -6.76 -2.22
N LEU A 239 -10.45 -6.13 -1.32
CA LEU A 239 -10.15 -4.71 -1.32
C LEU A 239 -8.84 -4.50 -2.08
N ASN A 240 -8.92 -3.98 -3.32
CA ASN A 240 -7.75 -3.74 -4.18
C ASN A 240 -7.10 -2.38 -3.93
N ASP A 241 -7.90 -1.39 -3.56
CA ASP A 241 -7.43 -0.03 -3.30
C ASP A 241 -8.15 0.60 -2.11
N ILE A 242 -7.48 1.55 -1.46
CA ILE A 242 -8.09 2.41 -0.43
C ILE A 242 -7.32 3.72 -0.28
N THR A 243 -8.06 4.81 -0.10
CA THR A 243 -7.49 6.10 0.32
C THR A 243 -7.63 6.26 1.83
N ILE A 244 -6.52 6.50 2.51
CA ILE A 244 -6.43 6.65 3.97
C ILE A 244 -6.04 8.08 4.29
N SER A 245 -6.87 8.76 5.08
CA SER A 245 -6.50 10.06 5.66
C SER A 245 -5.55 9.86 6.85
N LEU A 246 -4.39 10.49 6.78
CA LEU A 246 -3.41 10.54 7.86
C LEU A 246 -3.48 11.88 8.56
N ASN A 247 -3.44 11.85 9.89
CA ASN A 247 -3.18 13.01 10.73
C ASN A 247 -1.67 13.19 10.90
N ALA A 248 -1.23 14.42 11.20
CA ALA A 248 0.12 14.66 11.69
C ALA A 248 0.40 13.78 12.92
N ASP A 249 1.66 13.33 13.04
CA ASP A 249 2.10 12.35 14.03
C ASP A 249 1.56 10.93 13.77
N TRP A 250 1.15 10.21 14.82
CA TRP A 250 0.92 8.78 14.79
C TRP A 250 -0.50 8.43 14.36
N ASN A 251 -0.61 7.53 13.39
CA ASN A 251 -1.84 6.97 12.87
C ASN A 251 -1.82 5.45 13.04
N LEU A 252 -2.97 4.88 13.37
CA LEU A 252 -3.13 3.43 13.42
C LEU A 252 -3.92 2.99 12.19
N ILE A 253 -3.26 2.30 11.27
CA ILE A 253 -3.75 1.97 9.93
C ILE A 253 -3.72 0.46 9.68
N THR A 254 -4.34 0.02 8.59
CA THR A 254 -4.23 -1.35 8.07
C THR A 254 -4.12 -1.34 6.55
N GLY A 255 -3.68 -2.47 5.99
CA GLY A 255 -3.50 -2.64 4.55
C GLY A 255 -4.76 -3.17 3.83
N ILE A 256 -4.57 -3.41 2.53
CA ILE A 256 -5.55 -4.00 1.61
C ILE A 256 -5.53 -5.54 1.65
N SER A 257 -6.18 -6.20 0.69
CA SER A 257 -6.26 -7.68 0.62
C SER A 257 -4.95 -8.38 0.24
N GLU A 258 -3.92 -7.65 -0.14
CA GLU A 258 -2.60 -8.18 -0.53
C GLU A 258 -1.46 -7.52 0.26
N ASP A 259 -0.31 -8.21 0.30
CA ASP A 259 0.92 -7.67 0.88
C ASP A 259 1.36 -6.41 0.12
N LEU A 260 1.52 -5.29 0.84
CA LEU A 260 1.87 -4.01 0.23
C LEU A 260 3.10 -3.38 0.89
N TYR A 261 4.06 -2.95 0.08
CA TYR A 261 5.19 -2.15 0.54
C TYR A 261 4.74 -0.70 0.76
N ILE A 262 4.78 -0.19 1.99
CA ILE A 262 4.15 1.11 2.33
C ILE A 262 4.72 2.28 1.51
N TYR A 263 5.99 2.24 1.13
CA TYR A 263 6.62 3.31 0.34
C TYR A 263 6.35 3.21 -1.16
N SER A 264 5.52 2.26 -1.60
CA SER A 264 4.94 2.26 -2.95
C SER A 264 3.52 2.84 -3.00
N ALA A 265 2.95 3.23 -1.85
CA ALA A 265 1.70 3.96 -1.81
C ALA A 265 1.80 5.29 -2.56
N THR A 266 0.69 5.73 -3.15
CA THR A 266 0.58 7.06 -3.73
C THR A 266 0.52 8.08 -2.59
N ASP A 267 1.64 8.77 -2.36
CA ASP A 267 1.80 9.84 -1.36
C ASP A 267 2.20 11.14 -2.08
N PRO A 268 1.22 11.90 -2.61
CA PRO A 268 1.49 13.06 -3.46
C PRO A 268 2.23 14.19 -2.73
N ASP A 269 2.03 14.27 -1.40
CA ASP A 269 2.60 15.31 -0.55
C ASP A 269 3.89 14.85 0.18
N GLY A 270 4.27 13.58 0.04
CA GLY A 270 5.44 13.01 0.71
C GLY A 270 5.35 13.07 2.23
N ILE A 271 4.16 12.82 2.79
CA ILE A 271 3.89 12.98 4.23
C ILE A 271 4.38 11.81 5.08
N ILE A 272 4.59 10.63 4.49
CA ILE A 272 5.03 9.43 5.22
C ILE A 272 6.45 9.65 5.79
N ILE A 273 6.61 9.40 7.10
CA ILE A 273 7.93 9.43 7.73
C ILE A 273 8.57 8.04 7.61
N GLU A 274 9.64 7.92 6.83
CA GLU A 274 10.38 6.66 6.70
C GLU A 274 10.89 6.13 8.06
N ASN A 275 11.01 4.80 8.16
CA ASN A 275 11.39 4.05 9.38
C ASN A 275 10.41 4.22 10.54
N THR A 276 9.13 4.47 10.25
CA THR A 276 8.07 4.61 11.26
C THR A 276 6.85 3.72 11.05
N LEU A 277 6.93 2.74 10.14
CA LEU A 277 5.90 1.70 10.07
C LEU A 277 6.23 0.61 11.10
N PHE A 278 5.35 0.45 12.09
CA PHE A 278 5.54 -0.51 13.18
C PHE A 278 4.39 -1.51 13.27
N GLY A 279 4.74 -2.79 13.25
CA GLY A 279 3.86 -3.87 13.68
C GLY A 279 4.03 -4.18 15.17
N PHE A 280 3.25 -5.13 15.67
CA PHE A 280 3.31 -5.56 17.06
C PHE A 280 3.25 -7.08 17.21
N SER A 281 4.09 -7.64 18.08
CA SER A 281 4.03 -9.03 18.53
C SER A 281 4.26 -9.10 20.04
N GLU A 282 5.48 -9.44 20.49
CA GLU A 282 5.87 -9.33 21.91
C GLU A 282 6.27 -7.89 22.30
N GLY A 283 6.43 -7.03 21.29
CA GLY A 283 6.75 -5.61 21.37
C GLY A 283 6.65 -4.99 19.98
N TYR A 284 6.94 -3.70 19.88
CA TYR A 284 7.00 -3.01 18.59
C TYR A 284 8.17 -3.48 17.75
N PHE A 285 7.93 -3.74 16.46
CA PHE A 285 8.97 -4.03 15.48
C PHE A 285 8.78 -3.17 14.24
N ASN A 286 9.88 -2.70 13.65
CA ASN A 286 9.81 -1.98 12.38
C ASN A 286 9.55 -2.96 11.24
N THR A 287 8.74 -2.53 10.28
CA THR A 287 8.51 -3.20 9.00
C THR A 287 8.36 -2.14 7.92
N ASP A 288 8.34 -2.55 6.66
CA ASP A 288 7.99 -1.73 5.50
C ASP A 288 6.82 -2.33 4.71
N THR A 289 6.30 -3.47 5.18
CA THR A 289 5.28 -4.26 4.51
C THR A 289 4.02 -4.33 5.37
N LEU A 290 2.89 -3.94 4.79
CA LEU A 290 1.55 -4.16 5.31
C LEU A 290 1.10 -5.56 4.88
N ILE A 291 0.84 -6.43 5.86
CA ILE A 291 0.30 -7.77 5.62
C ILE A 291 -1.22 -7.71 5.89
N PRO A 292 -2.06 -8.29 5.01
CA PRO A 292 -3.51 -8.26 5.15
C PRO A 292 -4.00 -8.70 6.54
N GLY A 293 -4.89 -7.90 7.13
CA GLY A 293 -5.53 -8.17 8.41
C GLY A 293 -4.73 -7.77 9.64
N ASN A 294 -3.47 -7.37 9.48
CA ASN A 294 -2.68 -6.80 10.56
C ASN A 294 -2.87 -5.27 10.63
N GLY A 295 -2.85 -4.74 11.86
CA GLY A 295 -2.78 -3.31 12.11
C GLY A 295 -1.33 -2.84 12.23
N TYR A 296 -1.09 -1.57 11.89
CA TYR A 296 0.24 -0.97 11.93
C TYR A 296 0.16 0.48 12.41
N TRP A 297 1.17 0.89 13.16
CA TRP A 297 1.41 2.32 13.40
C TRP A 297 2.19 2.90 12.23
N LEU A 298 1.78 4.08 11.77
CA LEU A 298 2.50 4.86 10.78
C LEU A 298 2.55 6.33 11.20
N ARG A 299 3.71 6.98 11.04
CA ARG A 299 3.87 8.39 11.37
C ARG A 299 3.86 9.27 10.12
N ALA A 300 3.17 10.41 10.19
CA ALA A 300 3.13 11.40 9.13
C ALA A 300 3.65 12.78 9.60
N PHE A 301 4.24 13.55 8.69
CA PHE A 301 4.74 14.91 8.97
C PHE A 301 3.60 15.92 9.21
N GLN A 302 2.48 15.72 8.51
CA GLN A 302 1.33 16.60 8.52
C GLN A 302 0.07 15.82 8.15
N ASN A 303 -1.09 16.48 8.25
CA ASN A 303 -2.33 15.92 7.76
C ASN A 303 -2.29 15.80 6.23
N GLY A 304 -2.85 14.72 5.69
CA GLY A 304 -2.94 14.49 4.24
C GLY A 304 -3.54 13.12 3.95
N GLU A 305 -3.43 12.66 2.71
CA GLU A 305 -4.00 11.39 2.27
C GLU A 305 -2.95 10.57 1.54
N ILE A 306 -3.02 9.25 1.71
CA ILE A 306 -2.26 8.28 0.93
C ILE A 306 -3.23 7.30 0.29
N THR A 307 -2.90 6.80 -0.91
CA THR A 307 -3.67 5.74 -1.56
C THR A 307 -2.85 4.47 -1.65
N LEU A 308 -3.39 3.39 -1.09
CA LEU A 308 -2.89 2.03 -1.23
C LEU A 308 -3.58 1.41 -2.46
N ASN A 309 -2.83 0.79 -3.36
CA ASN A 309 -3.39 0.08 -4.52
C ASN A 309 -2.54 -1.17 -4.83
N SER A 310 -3.21 -2.28 -5.10
CA SER A 310 -2.64 -3.48 -5.73
C SER A 310 -1.89 -3.12 -7.02
N GLY A 311 -0.70 -3.70 -7.25
CA GLY A 311 0.08 -3.47 -8.48
C GLY A 311 1.10 -2.33 -8.43
N SER A 312 1.07 -1.45 -7.43
CA SER A 312 2.10 -0.43 -7.20
C SER A 312 3.40 -1.07 -6.69
N SER A 313 4.21 -1.65 -7.58
CA SER A 313 5.47 -2.33 -7.26
C SER A 313 6.71 -1.46 -7.53
N ARG A 314 6.64 -0.15 -7.28
CA ARG A 314 7.85 0.68 -7.29
C ARG A 314 8.59 0.56 -5.97
N LYS A 315 9.56 -0.36 -5.89
CA LYS A 315 10.60 -0.33 -4.85
C LYS A 315 11.45 0.92 -5.02
N VAL A 316 11.12 1.99 -4.32
CA VAL A 316 12.02 3.12 -4.12
C VAL A 316 13.17 2.65 -3.21
N SER A 317 14.40 3.05 -3.52
CA SER A 317 15.53 2.76 -2.62
C SER A 317 15.30 3.45 -1.27
N ALA A 318 14.87 2.70 -0.26
CA ALA A 318 14.75 3.23 1.09
C ALA A 318 16.14 3.64 1.61
N LYS A 319 16.21 4.78 2.31
CA LYS A 319 17.43 5.18 3.01
C LYS A 319 17.77 4.14 4.08
N ASP A 320 19.05 3.87 4.27
CA ASP A 320 19.49 2.97 5.34
C ASP A 320 19.41 3.70 6.70
N TYR A 321 18.51 3.24 7.55
CA TYR A 321 18.29 3.73 8.91
C TYR A 321 18.94 2.85 9.99
N ASP A 322 19.62 1.77 9.60
CA ASP A 322 20.27 0.85 10.52
C ASP A 322 21.45 1.53 11.24
N LEU A 323 21.42 1.47 12.57
CA LEU A 323 22.46 2.00 13.45
C LEU A 323 23.26 0.90 14.16
N THR A 324 22.97 -0.39 13.95
CA THR A 324 23.53 -1.51 14.72
C THR A 324 25.06 -1.57 14.70
N ASN A 325 25.71 -1.10 13.64
CA ASN A 325 27.18 -1.06 13.53
C ASN A 325 27.80 0.32 13.84
N ARG A 326 26.99 1.33 14.17
CA ARG A 326 27.41 2.73 14.32
C ARG A 326 27.13 3.30 15.71
N ALA A 327 26.08 2.82 16.37
CA ALA A 327 25.67 3.23 17.71
C ALA A 327 25.87 2.08 18.70
N ASN A 328 25.96 2.38 19.99
CA ASN A 328 25.79 1.35 21.02
C ASN A 328 24.33 0.92 21.03
N SER A 329 24.05 -0.31 21.45
CA SER A 329 22.68 -0.81 21.51
C SER A 329 22.33 -1.50 22.82
N PHE A 330 21.06 -1.40 23.16
CA PHE A 330 20.42 -1.94 24.35
C PHE A 330 19.23 -2.78 23.91
N LYS A 331 19.31 -4.11 24.07
CA LYS A 331 18.31 -5.06 23.56
C LYS A 331 17.51 -5.68 24.68
N ILE A 332 16.18 -5.69 24.56
CA ILE A 332 15.26 -6.42 25.44
C ILE A 332 14.08 -6.96 24.62
N ASN A 333 13.79 -8.26 24.73
CA ASN A 333 12.66 -8.94 24.05
C ASN A 333 12.51 -8.56 22.55
N GLY A 334 13.62 -8.48 21.81
CA GLY A 334 13.62 -8.15 20.39
C GLY A 334 13.54 -6.65 20.05
N MET A 335 13.24 -5.77 21.01
CA MET A 335 13.38 -4.32 20.82
C MET A 335 14.84 -3.91 21.05
N GLU A 336 15.37 -3.12 20.11
CA GLU A 336 16.71 -2.56 20.16
C GLU A 336 16.63 -1.04 20.28
N LEU A 337 17.18 -0.51 21.38
CA LEU A 337 17.37 0.92 21.58
C LEU A 337 18.82 1.30 21.26
N PHE A 338 19.04 2.44 20.62
CA PHE A 338 20.35 2.93 20.22
C PHE A 338 20.81 4.11 21.08
N PHE A 339 22.10 4.16 21.41
CA PHE A 339 22.67 5.27 22.19
C PHE A 339 24.14 5.51 21.84
N GLY A 340 24.71 6.60 22.37
CA GLY A 340 26.14 6.92 22.17
C GLY A 340 26.49 7.40 20.76
N ILE A 341 25.50 7.87 20.01
CA ILE A 341 25.69 8.50 18.70
C ILE A 341 24.96 9.84 18.67
N ASP A 342 25.61 10.87 18.14
CA ASP A 342 24.94 12.13 17.81
C ASP A 342 24.55 12.11 16.33
N ILE A 343 23.25 12.27 16.06
CA ILE A 343 22.70 12.43 14.72
C ILE A 343 22.01 13.80 14.61
N PRO A 344 21.97 14.40 13.40
CA PRO A 344 21.30 15.67 13.19
C PRO A 344 19.88 15.67 13.73
N SER A 345 19.45 16.76 14.36
CA SER A 345 18.13 16.87 15.01
C SER A 345 16.97 16.49 14.08
N LYS A 346 17.05 16.86 12.80
CA LYS A 346 16.07 16.51 11.77
C LYS A 346 15.95 15.02 11.47
N GLU A 347 16.98 14.22 11.73
CA GLU A 347 16.97 12.78 11.47
C GLU A 347 16.42 11.99 12.67
N ARG A 348 16.35 12.59 13.85
CA ARG A 348 15.87 11.93 15.09
C ARG A 348 14.40 11.49 14.99
N ILE A 349 13.62 12.15 14.14
CA ILE A 349 12.20 11.82 13.93
C ILE A 349 11.99 10.42 13.34
N HIS A 350 12.95 9.91 12.55
CA HIS A 350 12.92 8.55 12.01
C HIS A 350 13.18 7.46 13.05
N TYR A 351 13.45 7.84 14.31
CA TYR A 351 13.68 6.92 15.43
C TYR A 351 12.62 7.07 16.52
N SER A 352 11.52 7.78 16.25
CA SER A 352 10.39 7.84 17.19
C SER A 352 9.69 6.48 17.31
N LEU A 353 9.09 6.24 18.47
CA LEU A 353 8.27 5.07 18.75
C LEU A 353 6.79 5.46 18.81
N PRO A 354 5.88 4.53 18.42
CA PRO A 354 4.45 4.74 18.53
C PRO A 354 3.98 5.00 19.97
N PRO A 355 2.71 5.41 20.17
CA PRO A 355 2.08 5.46 21.48
C PRO A 355 2.27 4.17 22.27
N LYS A 356 2.31 4.25 23.60
CA LYS A 356 2.48 3.06 24.45
C LYS A 356 1.35 2.05 24.20
N PRO A 357 1.65 0.74 24.08
CA PRO A 357 0.61 -0.26 23.90
C PRO A 357 -0.31 -0.32 25.14
N PRO A 358 -1.56 -0.80 24.99
CA PRO A 358 -2.44 -1.01 26.12
C PRO A 358 -1.82 -1.94 27.19
N ILE A 359 -2.10 -1.67 28.45
CA ILE A 359 -1.61 -2.50 29.56
C ILE A 359 -2.34 -3.87 29.62
N PRO A 360 -1.69 -4.96 30.06
CA PRO A 360 -0.32 -5.04 30.58
C PRO A 360 0.68 -5.67 29.60
N ILE A 361 1.24 -4.89 28.66
CA ILE A 361 2.31 -5.34 27.75
C ILE A 361 3.66 -4.72 28.11
N THR A 362 4.73 -5.46 27.82
CA THR A 362 6.10 -4.96 27.95
C THR A 362 6.39 -3.92 26.87
N ASP A 363 6.86 -2.74 27.28
CA ASP A 363 7.25 -1.65 26.39
C ASP A 363 8.48 -0.95 26.98
N ILE A 364 9.47 -0.69 26.13
CA ILE A 364 10.77 -0.15 26.55
C ILE A 364 11.19 0.89 25.55
N ARG A 365 11.48 2.09 26.05
CA ARG A 365 11.80 3.25 25.22
C ARG A 365 12.69 4.22 25.98
N PHE A 366 13.35 5.12 25.26
CA PHE A 366 13.86 6.33 25.92
C PHE A 366 12.73 7.33 26.11
N SER A 367 12.86 8.16 27.14
CA SER A 367 11.95 9.27 27.39
C SER A 367 11.88 10.21 26.17
N GLY A 368 10.68 10.68 25.86
CA GLY A 368 10.38 11.37 24.61
C GLY A 368 9.95 10.44 23.46
N ASP A 369 9.52 9.22 23.79
CA ASP A 369 8.94 8.24 22.85
C ASP A 369 9.86 7.94 21.66
N THR A 370 11.08 7.51 21.95
CA THR A 370 12.11 7.26 20.92
C THR A 370 12.93 6.01 21.22
N LYS A 371 13.40 5.36 20.16
CA LYS A 371 14.40 4.27 20.24
C LYS A 371 15.84 4.78 20.23
N LEU A 372 16.07 6.10 20.21
CA LEU A 372 17.41 6.69 20.12
C LEU A 372 17.70 7.69 21.24
N CYS A 373 18.81 7.48 21.94
CA CYS A 373 19.44 8.40 22.85
C CYS A 373 20.63 9.10 22.18
N SER A 374 20.50 10.40 21.90
CA SER A 374 21.53 11.21 21.23
C SER A 374 22.29 12.13 22.19
N THR A 375 22.30 11.82 23.48
CA THR A 375 22.95 12.60 24.54
C THR A 375 23.80 11.68 25.41
N ASP A 376 24.70 12.25 26.21
CA ASP A 376 25.53 11.48 27.15
C ASP A 376 24.74 10.98 28.38
N GLU A 377 23.46 11.33 28.49
CA GLU A 377 22.54 10.88 29.54
C GLU A 377 21.11 10.84 28.99
N CYS A 378 20.40 9.73 29.21
CA CYS A 378 19.02 9.51 28.82
C CYS A 378 18.28 8.70 29.88
N VAL A 379 16.96 8.90 29.94
CA VAL A 379 16.07 8.09 30.78
C VAL A 379 15.48 6.98 29.93
N ILE A 380 15.66 5.73 30.34
CA ILE A 380 14.94 4.57 29.82
C ILE A 380 13.67 4.43 30.65
N GLU A 381 12.53 4.30 29.98
CA GLU A 381 11.24 3.98 30.56
C GLU A 381 10.91 2.52 30.26
N VAL A 382 10.56 1.76 31.28
CA VAL A 382 10.24 0.33 31.19
C VAL A 382 8.86 0.10 31.75
N MET A 383 7.96 -0.43 30.92
CA MET A 383 6.70 -1.03 31.34
C MET A 383 6.82 -2.53 31.17
N SER A 384 6.51 -3.32 32.19
CA SER A 384 6.46 -4.78 32.05
C SER A 384 5.67 -5.43 33.18
N ASN A 385 5.03 -6.55 32.87
CA ASN A 385 4.44 -7.45 33.85
C ASN A 385 5.45 -8.50 34.38
N LYS A 386 6.69 -8.50 33.88
CA LYS A 386 7.76 -9.39 34.34
C LYS A 386 8.54 -8.71 35.46
N GLU A 387 8.83 -9.45 36.53
CA GLU A 387 9.65 -8.95 37.65
C GLU A 387 11.15 -8.89 37.31
N LEU A 388 11.58 -9.68 36.33
CA LEU A 388 12.97 -9.75 35.89
C LEU A 388 13.04 -9.65 34.37
N LEU A 389 13.77 -8.65 33.87
CA LEU A 389 14.02 -8.46 32.44
C LEU A 389 15.48 -8.70 32.13
N GLN A 390 15.74 -9.60 31.18
CA GLN A 390 17.08 -9.75 30.61
C GLN A 390 17.30 -8.66 29.59
N PHE A 391 18.44 -7.97 29.69
CA PHE A 391 18.90 -7.03 28.68
C PHE A 391 20.30 -7.38 28.19
N GLU A 392 20.62 -6.96 26.98
CA GLU A 392 21.96 -7.03 26.42
C GLU A 392 22.44 -5.64 26.01
N CYS A 393 23.58 -5.23 26.57
CA CYS A 393 24.30 -4.03 26.17
C CYS A 393 25.43 -4.40 25.20
N VAL A 394 25.37 -3.88 23.97
CA VAL A 394 26.43 -3.99 22.97
C VAL A 394 27.08 -2.62 22.78
N LEU A 395 28.38 -2.54 23.03
CA LEU A 395 29.16 -1.32 22.86
C LEU A 395 29.99 -1.40 21.58
N ASN A 396 29.83 -0.40 20.71
CA ASN A 396 30.58 -0.21 19.47
C ASN A 396 31.66 0.89 19.61
N SER A 397 31.84 1.43 20.81
CA SER A 397 32.89 2.38 21.17
C SER A 397 33.61 1.95 22.46
N ASP A 398 34.81 2.50 22.69
CA ASP A 398 35.59 2.29 23.94
C ASP A 398 35.02 3.09 25.13
N GLU A 399 33.86 3.73 24.96
CA GLU A 399 33.24 4.56 25.98
C GLU A 399 32.55 3.70 27.04
N VAL A 400 32.67 4.10 28.30
CA VAL A 400 32.03 3.39 29.41
C VAL A 400 30.64 3.97 29.65
N TRP A 401 29.64 3.11 29.68
CA TRP A 401 28.25 3.48 29.96
C TRP A 401 27.73 2.77 31.21
N GLU A 402 26.90 3.47 31.97
CA GLU A 402 26.35 3.05 33.25
C GLU A 402 24.82 3.16 33.22
N LEU A 403 24.12 2.13 33.69
CA LEU A 403 22.72 2.21 34.09
C LEU A 403 22.62 2.50 35.58
N MET A 404 21.72 3.42 35.94
CA MET A 404 21.36 3.74 37.31
C MET A 404 19.88 3.50 37.55
N ASP A 405 19.56 2.74 38.61
CA ASP A 405 18.18 2.54 39.06
C ASP A 405 17.65 3.71 39.90
N GLN A 406 16.36 3.68 40.24
CA GLN A 406 15.73 4.73 41.07
C GLN A 406 16.26 4.77 42.52
N SER A 407 16.92 3.71 42.99
CA SER A 407 17.55 3.65 44.30
C SER A 407 18.98 4.23 44.29
N GLY A 408 19.51 4.56 43.12
CA GLY A 408 20.87 5.06 42.91
C GLY A 408 21.93 3.96 42.78
N ASN A 409 21.53 2.69 42.66
CA ASN A 409 22.48 1.62 42.36
C ASN A 409 22.95 1.75 40.91
N VAL A 410 24.24 1.53 40.68
CA VAL A 410 24.87 1.69 39.36
C VAL A 410 25.38 0.34 38.88
N THR A 411 25.01 0.01 37.64
CA THR A 411 25.44 -1.19 36.94
C THR A 411 26.10 -0.79 35.62
N LEU A 412 27.24 -1.39 35.27
CA LEU A 412 27.89 -1.14 33.98
C LEU A 412 27.04 -1.71 32.84
N CYS A 413 26.83 -0.95 31.77
CA CYS A 413 26.15 -1.43 30.57
C CYS A 413 27.12 -2.29 29.74
N SER A 414 27.13 -3.60 29.99
CA SER A 414 28.02 -4.52 29.26
C SER A 414 27.48 -5.94 29.20
N GLY A 415 27.35 -6.48 27.99
CA GLY A 415 26.92 -7.85 27.76
C GLY A 415 25.50 -8.11 28.28
N VAL A 416 25.22 -9.38 28.59
CA VAL A 416 23.91 -9.81 29.09
C VAL A 416 23.81 -9.63 30.59
N GLN A 417 22.75 -8.96 31.03
CA GLN A 417 22.46 -8.64 32.43
C GLN A 417 20.96 -8.68 32.72
N PHE A 418 20.57 -8.46 33.97
CA PHE A 418 19.18 -8.49 34.42
C PHE A 418 18.81 -7.19 35.14
N LEU A 419 17.60 -6.70 34.87
CA LEU A 419 16.94 -5.63 35.62
C LEU A 419 15.83 -6.25 36.46
N GLU A 420 15.86 -5.99 37.75
CA GLU A 420 14.74 -6.26 38.66
C GLU A 420 13.77 -5.08 38.62
N LEU A 421 12.49 -5.37 38.36
CA LEU A 421 11.41 -4.41 38.40
C LEU A 421 10.61 -4.60 39.69
N ASN A 422 10.49 -3.54 40.49
CA ASN A 422 9.71 -3.49 41.72
C ASN A 422 8.25 -3.03 41.49
N SER A 423 7.96 -2.51 40.30
CA SER A 423 6.62 -2.09 39.87
C SER A 423 6.43 -2.28 38.37
N TYR A 424 5.18 -2.21 37.90
CA TYR A 424 4.86 -2.37 36.48
C TYR A 424 5.54 -1.33 35.58
N SER A 425 5.86 -0.14 36.12
CA SER A 425 6.45 0.97 35.37
C SER A 425 7.62 1.55 36.16
N GLU A 426 8.82 1.48 35.59
CA GLU A 426 10.03 2.02 36.18
C GLU A 426 10.83 2.83 35.17
N SER A 427 11.80 3.58 35.70
CA SER A 427 12.74 4.33 34.89
C SER A 427 14.17 4.12 35.35
N PHE A 428 15.08 4.07 34.40
CA PHE A 428 16.52 3.93 34.61
C PHE A 428 17.23 5.06 33.90
N VAL A 429 18.34 5.53 34.47
CA VAL A 429 19.19 6.52 33.79
C VAL A 429 20.34 5.79 33.13
N LEU A 430 20.42 5.86 31.80
CA LEU A 430 21.58 5.44 31.03
C LEU A 430 22.48 6.65 30.82
N ARG A 431 23.73 6.59 31.25
CA ARG A 431 24.68 7.70 31.10
C ARG A 431 26.08 7.24 30.76
N LYS A 432 26.83 8.11 30.11
CA LYS A 432 28.25 7.97 29.87
C LYS A 432 29.01 8.22 31.17
N SER A 433 29.88 7.28 31.55
CA SER A 433 30.71 7.44 32.74
C SER A 433 31.73 8.56 32.53
N GLY A 434 31.87 9.45 33.51
CA GLY A 434 32.91 10.48 33.53
C GLY A 434 34.31 9.95 33.87
N SER A 435 34.45 8.65 34.15
CA SER A 435 35.71 8.02 34.58
C SER A 435 36.39 7.31 33.41
N SER A 436 37.54 7.81 32.97
CA SER A 436 38.43 7.06 32.08
C SER A 436 39.02 5.87 32.82
N ILE A 437 38.95 4.66 32.25
CA ILE A 437 39.78 3.54 32.73
C ILE A 437 41.23 3.94 32.47
N LEU A 438 41.96 4.32 33.53
CA LEU A 438 43.41 4.40 33.49
C LEU A 438 43.94 2.97 33.28
N PRO A 439 44.68 2.69 32.20
CA PRO A 439 45.27 1.38 32.03
C PRO A 439 46.30 1.16 33.16
N HIS A 440 46.11 0.08 33.92
CA HIS A 440 47.06 -0.37 34.93
C HIS A 440 48.25 -1.12 34.31
#